data_AF-A0A7L5A9L0-F1
#
_entry.id   AF-A0A7L5A9L0-F1
#
_cell.length_a   1.000
_cell.length_b   1.000
_cell.length_c   1.000
_cell.angle_alpha   90.00
_cell.angle_beta   90.00
_cell.angle_gamma   90.00
#
_symmetry.space_group_name_H-M   'P 1'
#
loop_
_entity.id
_entity.type
_entity.pdbx_description
1 polymer ?
#
loop_
_entity_poly.entity_id
_entity_poly.type
_entity_poly.pdbx_seq_one_letter_code
_entity_poly.pdbx_strand_id
1 'polypeptide(L)'
;MLEESIPKSPEEVSGTIAMPAPSAWPMVLALGLSLIVAGMVTHWLVSLLGLILAGRAIVGWFQSDFPHEKHVLEPVDYTVVEITSSRSTRIQLPIGTNHRKLLPIETFSITAGIKGGIVGGIAMIVPATLYGVLRYHSIWYAANLLAAGGFVSWAGETNAFLGEFHLRGLLAAAGIHSFVSVLVGLLYGAMLPMFPRKPILTAGFFAPLLWTSILYEALDIISPILNQRIDWVWFIASQVAFGLVCGYIVNLQVKVRTPQFQALPFSVRAGIQSDSSTTKDDAQ
;
A
#
# COMPACT_ATOMS: atom_id res chain seq x y z
N MET A 1 30.21 -1.43 65.13
CA MET A 1 29.21 -2.30 64.48
C MET A 1 28.79 -1.53 63.24
N LEU A 2 29.23 -2.02 62.10
CA LEU A 2 29.49 -1.23 60.89
C LEU A 2 28.17 -0.88 60.17
N GLU A 3 27.97 0.43 59.97
CA GLU A 3 27.04 0.98 58.98
C GLU A 3 27.39 0.43 57.61
N GLU A 4 26.54 -0.43 57.06
CA GLU A 4 26.67 -0.97 55.72
C GLU A 4 26.25 0.13 54.74
N SER A 5 27.25 0.88 54.29
CA SER A 5 27.12 1.92 53.28
C SER A 5 26.53 1.34 52.00
N ILE A 6 25.35 1.83 51.60
CA ILE A 6 24.75 1.62 50.28
C ILE A 6 25.73 2.19 49.22
N PRO A 7 26.30 1.38 48.29
CA PRO A 7 26.89 1.90 47.06
C PRO A 7 25.87 1.73 45.93
N LYS A 8 25.74 2.54 44.89
CA LYS A 8 26.48 3.65 44.30
C LYS A 8 25.48 4.26 43.28
N SER A 9 25.63 5.52 42.90
CA SER A 9 24.86 6.12 41.81
C SER A 9 24.85 5.24 40.54
N PRO A 10 23.81 5.28 39.69
CA PRO A 10 23.84 4.58 38.41
C PRO A 10 25.10 5.00 37.66
N GLU A 11 25.93 4.04 37.26
CA GLU A 11 27.06 4.33 36.37
C GLU A 11 26.47 4.75 35.01
N GLU A 12 26.65 6.03 34.65
CA GLU A 12 26.38 6.51 33.29
C GLU A 12 27.40 5.86 32.36
N VAL A 13 26.95 4.86 31.60
CA VAL A 13 27.77 4.22 30.57
C VAL A 13 27.44 4.89 29.25
N SER A 14 28.40 5.65 28.71
CA SER A 14 28.27 6.27 27.40
C SER A 14 28.54 5.24 26.30
N GLY A 15 27.60 5.06 25.38
CA GLY A 15 27.72 4.16 24.23
C GLY A 15 27.35 4.86 22.92
N THR A 16 27.78 4.32 21.79
CA THR A 16 27.34 4.78 20.46
C THR A 16 26.38 3.77 19.86
N ILE A 17 25.27 4.26 19.31
CA ILE A 17 24.28 3.43 18.61
C ILE A 17 24.29 3.85 17.13
N ALA A 18 24.36 2.86 16.24
CA ALA A 18 24.19 3.09 14.81
C ALA A 18 22.69 3.28 14.51
N MET A 19 22.33 4.48 14.05
CA MET A 19 20.98 4.82 13.64
C MET A 19 20.92 5.07 12.13
N PRO A 20 19.79 4.79 11.46
CA PRO A 20 19.65 5.08 10.03
C PRO A 20 19.74 6.59 9.78
N ALA A 21 20.50 7.00 8.76
CA ALA A 21 20.66 8.40 8.41
C ALA A 21 19.32 9.00 7.91
N PRO A 22 18.99 10.26 8.27
CA PRO A 22 17.79 10.91 7.76
C PRO A 22 17.87 11.11 6.24
N SER A 23 16.78 10.82 5.52
CA SER A 23 16.67 10.98 4.07
C SER A 23 15.54 11.92 3.69
N ALA A 24 15.83 12.93 2.87
CA ALA A 24 14.84 13.89 2.39
C ALA A 24 14.05 13.38 1.17
N TRP A 25 14.50 12.32 0.51
CA TRP A 25 13.93 11.84 -0.75
C TRP A 25 12.45 11.44 -0.69
N PRO A 26 11.96 10.77 0.37
CA PRO A 26 10.53 10.47 0.49
C PRO A 26 9.65 11.72 0.46
N MET A 27 10.12 12.82 1.07
CA MET A 27 9.41 14.10 1.09
C MET A 27 9.39 14.76 -0.29
N VAL A 28 10.52 14.70 -1.02
CA VAL A 28 10.60 15.21 -2.40
C VAL A 28 9.70 14.39 -3.33
N LEU A 29 9.62 13.07 -3.14
CA LEU A 29 8.73 12.20 -3.91
C LEU A 29 7.26 12.55 -3.66
N ALA A 30 6.87 12.73 -2.39
CA ALA A 30 5.52 13.13 -2.02
C ALA A 30 5.15 14.50 -2.62
N LEU A 31 6.07 15.46 -2.60
CA LEU A 31 5.91 16.76 -3.26
C LEU A 31 5.73 16.61 -4.78
N GLY A 32 6.57 15.79 -5.43
CA GLY A 32 6.48 15.51 -6.86
C GLY A 32 5.13 14.91 -7.25
N LEU A 33 4.67 13.89 -6.52
CA LEU A 33 3.34 13.29 -6.72
C LEU A 33 2.21 14.30 -6.50
N SER A 34 2.32 15.14 -5.48
CA SER A 34 1.34 16.20 -5.21
C SER A 34 1.24 17.21 -6.36
N LEU A 35 2.39 17.60 -6.95
CA LEU A 35 2.43 18.51 -8.09
C LEU A 35 1.90 17.88 -9.38
N ILE A 36 2.10 16.56 -9.59
CA ILE A 36 1.48 15.83 -10.71
C ILE A 36 -0.03 15.98 -10.65
N VAL A 37 -0.64 15.66 -9.50
CA VAL A 37 -2.09 15.74 -9.28
C VAL A 37 -2.59 17.18 -9.34
N ALA A 38 -1.91 18.12 -8.67
CA ALA A 38 -2.28 19.52 -8.68
C ALA A 38 -2.22 20.12 -10.09
N GLY A 39 -1.23 19.75 -10.89
CA GLY A 39 -1.09 20.22 -12.26
C GLY A 39 -2.16 19.70 -13.22
N MET A 40 -2.77 18.55 -12.94
CA MET A 40 -3.91 18.05 -13.73
C MET A 40 -5.12 18.98 -13.62
N VAL A 41 -5.31 19.59 -12.45
CA VAL A 41 -6.43 20.49 -12.16
C VAL A 41 -6.09 21.95 -12.51
N THR A 42 -4.81 22.32 -12.48
CA THR A 42 -4.37 23.72 -12.65
C THR A 42 -3.71 23.98 -14.00
N HIS A 43 -2.52 23.41 -14.25
CA HIS A 43 -1.74 23.66 -15.47
C HIS A 43 -0.75 22.52 -15.75
N TRP A 44 -0.64 22.09 -17.01
CA TRP A 44 0.19 20.95 -17.42
C TRP A 44 1.68 21.10 -17.08
N LEU A 45 2.22 22.33 -17.07
CA LEU A 45 3.60 22.61 -16.66
C LEU A 45 3.87 22.20 -15.20
N VAL A 46 2.87 22.37 -14.32
CA VAL A 46 2.99 21.98 -12.90
C VAL A 46 3.08 20.44 -12.81
N SER A 47 2.31 19.71 -13.62
CA SER A 47 2.42 18.25 -13.69
C SER A 47 3.76 17.80 -14.25
N LEU A 48 4.30 18.49 -15.26
CA LEU A 48 5.62 18.19 -15.81
C LEU A 48 6.72 18.39 -14.76
N LEU A 49 6.67 19.49 -14.01
CA LEU A 49 7.59 19.74 -12.90
C LEU A 49 7.48 18.63 -11.83
N GLY A 50 6.26 18.26 -11.45
CA GLY A 50 6.00 17.17 -10.52
C GLY A 50 6.58 15.84 -11.00
N LEU A 51 6.45 15.53 -12.30
CA LEU A 51 7.01 14.32 -12.92
C LEU A 51 8.55 14.30 -12.83
N ILE A 52 9.19 15.42 -13.12
CA ILE A 52 10.65 15.57 -13.03
C ILE A 52 11.12 15.37 -11.58
N LEU A 53 10.44 16.00 -10.61
CA LEU A 53 10.75 15.87 -9.19
C LEU A 53 10.55 14.44 -8.69
N ALA A 54 9.45 13.78 -9.03
CA ALA A 54 9.18 12.40 -8.67
C ALA A 54 10.24 11.45 -9.24
N GLY A 55 10.60 11.60 -10.52
CA GLY A 55 11.66 10.81 -11.14
C GLY A 55 13.02 11.00 -10.48
N ARG A 56 13.41 12.24 -10.19
CA ARG A 56 14.64 12.55 -9.45
C ARG A 56 14.63 12.00 -8.03
N ALA A 57 13.48 12.05 -7.35
CA ALA A 57 13.34 11.52 -6.00
C ALA A 57 13.47 10.00 -5.95
N ILE A 58 12.86 9.27 -6.89
CA ILE A 58 12.99 7.81 -6.97
C ILE A 58 14.46 7.40 -7.17
N VAL A 59 15.14 8.04 -8.12
CA VAL A 59 16.56 7.73 -8.41
C VAL A 59 17.45 8.11 -7.23
N GLY A 60 17.24 9.29 -6.66
CA GLY A 60 18.02 9.78 -5.52
C GLY A 60 17.84 8.93 -4.28
N TRP A 61 16.61 8.48 -4.01
CA TRP A 61 16.31 7.58 -2.90
C TRP A 61 16.95 6.21 -3.08
N PHE A 62 16.83 5.63 -4.29
CA PHE A 62 17.45 4.34 -4.57
C PHE A 62 18.97 4.38 -4.41
N GLN A 63 19.60 5.47 -4.86
CA GLN A 63 21.05 5.67 -4.72
C GLN A 63 21.49 6.06 -3.30
N SER A 64 20.59 6.59 -2.46
CA SER A 64 20.96 6.94 -1.08
C SER A 64 21.07 5.72 -0.18
N ASP A 65 20.24 4.71 -0.43
CA ASP A 65 20.04 3.59 0.50
C ASP A 65 20.68 2.28 -0.02
N PHE A 66 20.95 2.16 -1.33
CA PHE A 66 21.64 1.01 -1.93
C PHE A 66 23.00 1.38 -2.53
N PRO A 67 24.01 0.48 -2.53
CA PRO A 67 23.98 -0.88 -1.96
C PRO A 67 24.21 -0.95 -0.44
N HIS A 68 24.72 0.12 0.17
CA HIS A 68 25.04 0.14 1.60
C HIS A 68 24.20 1.22 2.28
N GLU A 69 23.42 0.78 3.28
CA GLU A 69 22.62 1.66 4.12
C GLU A 69 23.52 2.69 4.81
N LYS A 70 23.08 3.95 4.80
CA LYS A 70 23.80 5.02 5.52
C LYS A 70 23.38 5.01 6.98
N HIS A 71 24.34 4.75 7.86
CA HIS A 71 24.17 4.81 9.31
C HIS A 71 24.95 6.00 9.88
N VAL A 72 24.35 6.69 10.85
CA VAL A 72 24.98 7.74 11.65
C VAL A 72 25.16 7.19 13.06
N LEU A 73 26.36 7.32 13.63
CA LEU A 73 26.62 6.95 15.01
C LEU A 73 26.20 8.11 15.91
N GLU A 74 25.17 7.89 16.72
CA GLU A 74 24.69 8.87 17.69
C GLU A 74 25.11 8.43 19.11
N PRO A 75 25.73 9.32 19.90
CA PRO A 75 26.05 9.03 21.28
C PRO A 75 24.75 8.94 22.08
N VAL A 76 24.60 7.84 22.82
CA VAL A 76 23.45 7.62 23.68
C VAL A 76 23.94 7.46 25.11
N ASP A 77 23.50 8.36 25.98
CA ASP A 77 23.57 8.16 27.41
C ASP A 77 22.39 7.28 27.81
N TYR A 78 22.69 6.07 28.26
CA TYR A 78 21.68 5.16 28.77
C TYR A 78 21.88 4.95 30.28
N THR A 79 20.79 5.02 31.01
CA THR A 79 20.73 4.54 32.40
C THR A 79 20.34 3.08 32.38
N VAL A 80 21.14 2.21 32.98
CA VAL A 80 20.77 0.80 33.16
C VAL A 80 19.63 0.75 34.17
N VAL A 81 18.39 0.61 33.69
CA VAL A 81 17.22 0.34 34.53
C VAL A 81 17.08 -1.18 34.65
N GLU A 82 17.18 -1.70 35.87
CA GLU A 82 16.94 -3.11 36.14
C GLU A 82 15.42 -3.38 36.02
N ILE A 83 15.02 -3.97 34.88
CA ILE A 83 13.61 -4.28 34.61
C ILE A 83 13.19 -5.45 35.51
N THR A 84 12.57 -5.15 36.64
CA THR A 84 11.91 -6.15 37.50
C THR A 84 10.45 -6.33 37.06
N SER A 85 10.10 -7.56 36.68
CA SER A 85 8.74 -7.92 36.27
C SER A 85 8.06 -8.72 37.39
N SER A 86 6.84 -8.31 37.78
CA SER A 86 5.98 -9.06 38.71
C SER A 86 5.22 -10.23 38.06
N ARG A 87 5.39 -10.44 36.75
CA ARG A 87 4.68 -11.51 36.02
C ARG A 87 5.24 -12.88 36.40
N SER A 88 4.36 -13.78 36.83
CA SER A 88 4.68 -15.20 37.01
C SER A 88 5.13 -15.78 35.67
N THR A 89 6.34 -16.34 35.65
CA THR A 89 6.87 -17.12 34.53
C THR A 89 5.97 -18.33 34.32
N ARG A 90 5.19 -18.31 33.23
CA ARG A 90 4.44 -19.48 32.78
C ARG A 90 5.47 -20.55 32.40
N ILE A 91 5.25 -21.79 32.87
CA ILE A 91 6.09 -22.94 32.49
C ILE A 91 6.16 -23.00 30.96
N GLN A 92 7.34 -22.74 30.40
CA GLN A 92 7.61 -23.00 28.99
C GLN A 92 7.77 -24.51 28.84
N LEU A 93 6.91 -25.10 28.01
CA LEU A 93 7.09 -26.47 27.58
C LEU A 93 8.41 -26.57 26.80
N PRO A 94 9.26 -27.58 27.10
CA PRO A 94 10.54 -27.73 26.43
C PRO A 94 10.32 -27.83 24.92
N ILE A 95 11.04 -26.97 24.19
CA ILE A 95 11.04 -26.95 22.72
C ILE A 95 11.73 -28.25 22.27
N GLY A 96 10.95 -29.25 21.89
CA GLY A 96 11.49 -30.52 21.41
C GLY A 96 12.35 -30.33 20.17
N THR A 97 13.34 -31.21 19.96
CA THR A 97 14.27 -31.20 18.81
C THR A 97 13.59 -31.23 17.44
N ASN A 98 12.31 -31.64 17.38
CA ASN A 98 11.45 -31.61 16.19
C ASN A 98 10.66 -30.29 16.02
N HIS A 99 10.96 -29.25 16.80
CA HIS A 99 10.32 -27.95 16.66
C HIS A 99 10.74 -27.32 15.32
N ARG A 100 9.84 -27.40 14.35
CA ARG A 100 10.06 -26.86 12.99
C ARG A 100 10.23 -25.34 13.08
N LYS A 101 11.48 -24.87 13.06
CA LYS A 101 11.83 -23.45 12.94
C LYS A 101 11.23 -22.91 11.64
N LEU A 102 10.23 -22.02 11.76
CA LEU A 102 9.62 -21.34 10.62
C LEU A 102 10.56 -20.22 10.19
N LEU A 103 11.49 -20.52 9.28
CA LEU A 103 12.28 -19.49 8.63
C LEU A 103 11.44 -18.92 7.47
N PRO A 104 11.07 -17.63 7.48
CA PRO A 104 10.41 -16.99 6.35
C PRO A 104 11.43 -16.79 5.23
N ILE A 105 11.75 -17.87 4.52
CA ILE A 105 12.75 -17.88 3.43
C ILE A 105 12.18 -17.22 2.16
N GLU A 106 10.86 -17.20 2.00
CA GLU A 106 10.20 -16.55 0.87
C GLU A 106 9.49 -15.28 1.31
N THR A 107 9.94 -14.14 0.77
CA THR A 107 9.35 -12.82 1.00
C THR A 107 8.15 -12.56 0.09
N PHE A 108 7.30 -11.62 0.49
CA PHE A 108 6.19 -11.15 -0.34
C PHE A 108 6.70 -10.53 -1.64
N SER A 109 6.09 -10.94 -2.75
CA SER A 109 6.45 -10.45 -4.07
C SER A 109 5.69 -9.15 -4.36
N ILE A 110 6.38 -8.01 -4.22
CA ILE A 110 5.89 -6.69 -4.68
C ILE A 110 5.51 -6.76 -6.17
N THR A 111 6.28 -7.52 -6.95
CA THR A 111 6.04 -7.70 -8.39
C THR A 111 4.74 -8.44 -8.69
N ALA A 112 4.28 -9.34 -7.82
CA ALA A 112 2.97 -9.97 -7.94
C ALA A 112 1.85 -8.95 -7.81
N GLY A 113 1.97 -8.01 -6.87
CA GLY A 113 1.03 -6.89 -6.71
C GLY A 113 0.95 -6.00 -7.95
N ILE A 114 2.10 -5.59 -8.49
CA ILE A 114 2.15 -4.78 -9.73
C ILE A 114 1.49 -5.51 -10.90
N LYS A 115 1.84 -6.79 -11.13
CA LYS A 115 1.25 -7.61 -12.21
C LYS A 115 -0.26 -7.78 -12.00
N GLY A 116 -0.69 -8.07 -10.77
CA GLY A 116 -2.09 -8.19 -10.41
C GLY A 116 -2.86 -6.91 -10.67
N GLY A 117 -2.30 -5.76 -10.32
CA GLY A 117 -2.85 -4.44 -10.60
C GLY A 117 -3.05 -4.18 -12.09
N ILE A 118 -2.03 -4.44 -12.90
CA ILE A 118 -2.11 -4.25 -14.37
C ILE A 118 -3.19 -5.15 -14.98
N VAL A 119 -3.18 -6.45 -14.67
CA VAL A 119 -4.14 -7.40 -15.24
C VAL A 119 -5.56 -7.14 -14.73
N GLY A 120 -5.72 -6.79 -13.45
CA GLY A 120 -7.00 -6.36 -12.88
C GLY A 120 -7.52 -5.07 -13.53
N GLY A 121 -6.63 -4.10 -13.78
CA GLY A 121 -6.95 -2.86 -14.49
C GLY A 121 -7.44 -3.13 -15.91
N ILE A 122 -6.81 -4.06 -16.64
CA ILE A 122 -7.28 -4.48 -17.97
C ILE A 122 -8.67 -5.14 -17.88
N ALA A 123 -8.88 -6.02 -16.89
CA ALA A 123 -10.18 -6.67 -16.70
C ALA A 123 -11.31 -5.67 -16.41
N MET A 124 -11.03 -4.61 -15.67
CA MET A 124 -11.99 -3.53 -15.37
C MET A 124 -12.49 -2.80 -16.62
N ILE A 125 -11.67 -2.68 -17.66
CA ILE A 125 -12.04 -1.98 -18.90
C ILE A 125 -13.24 -2.66 -19.58
N VAL A 126 -13.37 -3.98 -19.45
CA VAL A 126 -14.43 -4.76 -20.11
C VAL A 126 -15.84 -4.32 -19.66
N PRO A 127 -16.22 -4.41 -18.37
CA PRO A 127 -17.54 -3.96 -17.93
C PRO A 127 -17.75 -2.44 -18.13
N ALA A 128 -16.70 -1.62 -17.96
CA ALA A 128 -16.80 -0.18 -18.16
C ALA A 128 -17.12 0.20 -19.62
N THR A 129 -16.43 -0.43 -20.58
CA THR A 129 -16.68 -0.21 -22.02
C THR A 129 -17.99 -0.85 -22.47
N LEU A 130 -18.34 -2.01 -21.92
CA LEU A 130 -19.64 -2.65 -22.16
C LEU A 130 -20.79 -1.74 -21.76
N TYR A 131 -20.74 -1.12 -20.57
CA TYR A 131 -21.70 -0.11 -20.14
C TYR A 131 -21.77 1.06 -21.13
N GLY A 132 -20.62 1.61 -21.52
CA GLY A 132 -20.54 2.72 -22.49
C GLY A 132 -21.21 2.39 -23.83
N VAL A 133 -20.97 1.18 -24.35
CA VAL A 133 -21.58 0.71 -25.60
C VAL A 133 -23.09 0.50 -25.44
N LEU A 134 -23.54 -0.10 -24.34
CA LEU A 134 -24.96 -0.39 -24.11
C LEU A 134 -25.79 0.88 -23.88
N ARG A 135 -25.27 1.85 -23.11
CA ARG A 135 -26.03 3.02 -22.69
C ARG A 135 -25.85 4.24 -23.59
N TYR A 136 -24.65 4.42 -24.13
CA TYR A 136 -24.24 5.62 -24.86
C TYR A 136 -23.73 5.31 -26.27
N HIS A 137 -23.78 4.04 -26.70
CA HIS A 137 -23.30 3.59 -28.01
C HIS A 137 -21.84 3.98 -28.30
N SER A 138 -21.02 4.08 -27.25
CA SER A 138 -19.63 4.49 -27.36
C SER A 138 -18.70 3.76 -26.41
N ILE A 139 -17.58 3.29 -26.94
CA ILE A 139 -16.46 2.73 -26.14
C ILE A 139 -15.69 3.83 -25.39
N TRP A 140 -15.83 5.09 -25.78
CA TRP A 140 -15.05 6.21 -25.23
C TRP A 140 -15.68 6.82 -23.99
N TYR A 141 -16.99 6.64 -23.79
CA TYR A 141 -17.75 7.26 -22.71
C TYR A 141 -17.12 7.05 -21.34
N ALA A 142 -16.80 5.80 -20.99
CA ALA A 142 -16.22 5.48 -19.69
C ALA A 142 -14.82 6.09 -19.49
N ALA A 143 -13.99 6.10 -20.54
CA ALA A 143 -12.66 6.70 -20.47
C ALA A 143 -12.74 8.23 -20.30
N ASN A 144 -13.59 8.89 -21.09
CA ASN A 144 -13.76 10.34 -20.98
C ASN A 144 -14.43 10.75 -19.66
N LEU A 145 -15.32 9.91 -19.11
CA LEU A 145 -15.90 10.12 -17.78
C LEU A 145 -14.83 10.01 -16.68
N LEU A 146 -13.91 9.05 -16.77
CA LEU A 146 -12.77 8.97 -15.86
C LEU A 146 -11.87 10.20 -16.00
N ALA A 147 -11.63 10.66 -17.23
CA ALA A 147 -10.87 11.89 -17.49
C ALA A 147 -11.57 13.13 -16.93
N ALA A 148 -12.90 13.18 -16.89
CA ALA A 148 -13.66 14.27 -16.28
C ALA A 148 -13.48 14.37 -14.74
N GLY A 149 -12.99 13.30 -14.10
CA GLY A 149 -12.51 13.37 -12.72
C GLY A 149 -11.23 14.20 -12.55
N GLY A 150 -10.40 14.31 -13.59
CA GLY A 150 -9.22 15.17 -13.62
C GLY A 150 -9.48 16.54 -14.27
N PHE A 151 -10.27 16.56 -15.34
CA PHE A 151 -10.68 17.77 -16.04
C PHE A 151 -12.06 18.22 -15.56
N VAL A 152 -12.09 19.07 -14.53
CA VAL A 152 -13.34 19.54 -13.90
C VAL A 152 -14.32 20.14 -14.92
N SER A 153 -13.83 20.82 -15.95
CA SER A 153 -14.66 21.37 -17.02
C SER A 153 -15.46 20.31 -17.80
N TRP A 154 -14.98 19.06 -17.86
CA TRP A 154 -15.64 17.99 -18.60
C TRP A 154 -16.79 17.35 -17.83
N ALA A 155 -16.86 17.54 -16.50
CA ALA A 155 -17.95 17.00 -15.70
C ALA A 155 -19.32 17.58 -16.13
N GLY A 156 -19.36 18.81 -16.64
CA GLY A 156 -20.58 19.46 -17.14
C GLY A 156 -20.95 19.12 -18.58
N GLU A 157 -20.08 18.46 -19.33
CA GLU A 157 -20.22 18.28 -20.78
C GLU A 157 -21.34 17.32 -21.20
N THR A 158 -21.78 17.40 -22.45
CA THR A 158 -22.86 16.53 -22.95
C THR A 158 -22.42 15.06 -23.02
N ASN A 159 -23.39 14.14 -22.95
CA ASN A 159 -23.10 12.71 -23.14
C ASN A 159 -22.56 12.41 -24.55
N ALA A 160 -22.94 13.20 -25.55
CA ALA A 160 -22.39 13.12 -26.91
C ALA A 160 -20.90 13.46 -26.91
N PHE A 161 -20.50 14.57 -26.27
CA PHE A 161 -19.10 14.95 -26.12
C PHE A 161 -18.29 13.84 -25.42
N LEU A 162 -18.79 13.28 -24.33
CA LEU A 162 -18.12 12.17 -23.63
C LEU A 162 -18.10 10.88 -24.46
N GLY A 163 -19.03 10.71 -25.40
CA GLY A 163 -19.06 9.58 -26.32
C GLY A 163 -18.06 9.67 -27.48
N GLU A 164 -17.41 10.82 -27.69
CA GLU A 164 -16.47 11.01 -28.80
C GLU A 164 -15.03 10.66 -28.44
N PHE A 165 -14.20 10.42 -29.45
CA PHE A 165 -12.77 10.21 -29.23
C PHE A 165 -12.09 11.54 -28.89
N HIS A 166 -11.50 11.63 -27.69
CA HIS A 166 -10.65 12.75 -27.29
C HIS A 166 -9.28 12.24 -26.89
N LEU A 167 -8.23 12.63 -27.63
CA LEU A 167 -6.85 12.21 -27.31
C LEU A 167 -6.44 12.62 -25.88
N ARG A 168 -6.81 13.83 -25.46
CA ARG A 168 -6.54 14.32 -24.09
C ARG A 168 -7.25 13.48 -23.03
N GLY A 169 -8.49 13.09 -23.30
CA GLY A 169 -9.29 12.23 -22.43
C GLY A 169 -8.67 10.85 -22.29
N LEU A 170 -8.28 10.24 -23.42
CA LEU A 170 -7.61 8.95 -23.44
C LEU A 170 -6.30 8.97 -22.63
N LEU A 171 -5.45 9.98 -22.83
CA LEU A 171 -4.18 10.09 -22.11
C LEU A 171 -4.40 10.28 -20.60
N ALA A 172 -5.33 11.16 -20.21
CA ALA A 172 -5.67 11.39 -18.81
C ALA A 172 -6.26 10.14 -18.14
N ALA A 173 -7.23 9.50 -18.80
CA ALA A 173 -7.86 8.27 -18.32
C ALA A 173 -6.85 7.13 -18.20
N ALA A 174 -6.00 6.94 -19.22
CA ALA A 174 -4.95 5.92 -19.18
C ALA A 174 -3.95 6.18 -18.03
N GLY A 175 -3.56 7.44 -17.81
CA GLY A 175 -2.68 7.84 -16.71
C GLY A 175 -3.29 7.55 -15.34
N ILE A 176 -4.51 8.06 -15.08
CA ILE A 176 -5.24 7.83 -13.82
C ILE A 176 -5.44 6.33 -13.60
N HIS A 177 -5.95 5.62 -14.62
CA HIS A 177 -6.28 4.20 -14.52
C HIS A 177 -5.05 3.34 -14.26
N SER A 178 -3.96 3.56 -15.00
CA SER A 178 -2.72 2.79 -14.83
C SER A 178 -2.10 3.04 -13.45
N PHE A 179 -2.06 4.31 -13.03
CA PHE A 179 -1.51 4.70 -11.73
C PHE A 179 -2.29 4.07 -10.57
N VAL A 180 -3.61 4.26 -10.56
CA VAL A 180 -4.49 3.71 -9.52
C VAL A 180 -4.47 2.18 -9.55
N SER A 181 -4.49 1.55 -10.73
CA SER A 181 -4.43 0.09 -10.86
C SER A 181 -3.15 -0.49 -10.24
N VAL A 182 -1.99 0.14 -10.46
CA VAL A 182 -0.72 -0.29 -9.85
C VAL A 182 -0.73 -0.10 -8.34
N LEU A 183 -1.20 1.04 -7.84
CA LEU A 183 -1.28 1.30 -6.39
C LEU A 183 -2.19 0.29 -5.69
N VAL A 184 -3.38 0.04 -6.24
CA VAL A 184 -4.31 -0.94 -5.68
C VAL A 184 -3.75 -2.36 -5.82
N GLY A 185 -3.06 -2.68 -6.92
CA GLY A 185 -2.37 -3.96 -7.09
C GLY A 185 -1.29 -4.19 -6.03
N LEU A 186 -0.48 -3.18 -5.74
CA LEU A 186 0.51 -3.21 -4.66
C LEU A 186 -0.14 -3.45 -3.30
N LEU A 187 -1.25 -2.76 -3.03
CA LEU A 187 -2.04 -2.97 -1.81
C LEU A 187 -2.54 -4.42 -1.71
N TYR A 188 -3.07 -5.00 -2.79
CA TYR A 188 -3.47 -6.41 -2.84
C TYR A 188 -2.29 -7.35 -2.62
N GLY A 189 -1.14 -7.06 -3.24
CA GLY A 189 0.12 -7.78 -3.04
C GLY A 189 0.54 -7.86 -1.57
N ALA A 190 0.42 -6.74 -0.86
CA ALA A 190 0.74 -6.66 0.56
C ALA A 190 -0.35 -7.28 1.47
N MET A 191 -1.63 -7.13 1.11
CA MET A 191 -2.74 -7.51 1.98
C MET A 191 -3.18 -8.97 1.89
N LEU A 192 -3.16 -9.58 0.69
CA LEU A 192 -3.68 -10.94 0.49
C LEU A 192 -3.06 -12.01 1.42
N PRO A 193 -1.76 -11.96 1.75
CA PRO A 193 -1.16 -12.91 2.68
C PRO A 193 -1.63 -12.77 4.13
N MET A 194 -2.15 -11.60 4.51
CA MET A 194 -2.62 -11.35 5.88
C MET A 194 -3.96 -12.03 6.17
N PHE A 195 -4.77 -12.33 5.14
CA PHE A 195 -6.11 -12.92 5.29
C PHE A 195 -6.10 -14.47 5.30
N PRO A 196 -6.66 -15.10 6.36
CA PRO A 196 -6.52 -16.54 6.59
C PRO A 196 -7.45 -17.42 5.73
N ARG A 197 -8.62 -16.94 5.31
CA ARG A 197 -9.62 -17.76 4.58
C ARG A 197 -10.20 -17.03 3.39
N LYS A 198 -10.20 -17.69 2.22
CA LYS A 198 -10.70 -17.20 0.91
C LYS A 198 -10.36 -15.73 0.59
N PRO A 199 -9.06 -15.36 0.54
CA PRO A 199 -8.63 -13.96 0.47
C PRO A 199 -9.06 -13.27 -0.82
N ILE A 200 -9.22 -14.02 -1.92
CA ILE A 200 -9.70 -13.49 -3.20
C ILE A 200 -11.16 -13.02 -3.08
N LEU A 201 -11.99 -13.75 -2.32
CA LEU A 201 -13.38 -13.35 -2.11
C LEU A 201 -13.49 -12.22 -1.09
N THR A 202 -12.72 -12.27 0.00
CA THR A 202 -12.77 -11.20 0.99
C THR A 202 -12.20 -9.91 0.43
N ALA A 203 -11.05 -9.94 -0.24
CA ALA A 203 -10.46 -8.76 -0.87
C ALA A 203 -11.29 -8.32 -2.08
N GLY A 204 -11.64 -9.23 -2.99
CA GLY A 204 -12.32 -8.92 -4.25
C GLY A 204 -13.79 -8.49 -4.15
N PHE A 205 -14.43 -8.60 -2.98
CA PHE A 205 -15.77 -8.05 -2.76
C PHE A 205 -15.78 -6.95 -1.70
N PHE A 206 -15.23 -7.19 -0.49
CA PHE A 206 -15.33 -6.18 0.57
C PHE A 206 -14.53 -4.92 0.25
N ALA A 207 -13.32 -5.05 -0.29
CA ALA A 207 -12.50 -3.87 -0.58
C ALA A 207 -13.11 -3.01 -1.72
N PRO A 208 -13.56 -3.59 -2.85
CA PRO A 208 -14.33 -2.88 -3.88
C PRO A 208 -15.55 -2.16 -3.35
N LEU A 209 -16.36 -2.82 -2.51
CA LEU A 209 -17.58 -2.21 -1.98
C LEU A 209 -17.24 -1.05 -1.04
N LEU A 210 -16.32 -1.26 -0.10
CA LEU A 210 -15.87 -0.23 0.83
C LEU A 210 -15.28 0.99 0.10
N TRP A 211 -14.42 0.76 -0.88
CA TRP A 211 -13.82 1.86 -1.67
C TRP A 211 -14.87 2.58 -2.51
N THR A 212 -15.82 1.86 -3.08
CA THR A 212 -16.92 2.45 -3.83
C THR A 212 -17.80 3.32 -2.94
N SER A 213 -18.12 2.88 -1.71
CA SER A 213 -18.87 3.70 -0.75
C SER A 213 -18.11 4.97 -0.37
N ILE A 214 -16.81 4.88 -0.09
CA ILE A 214 -16.01 6.06 0.22
C ILE A 214 -15.97 7.02 -0.98
N LEU A 215 -15.80 6.50 -2.19
CA LEU A 215 -15.77 7.31 -3.41
C LEU A 215 -17.13 7.98 -3.69
N TYR A 216 -18.23 7.27 -3.47
CA TYR A 216 -19.59 7.80 -3.61
C TYR A 216 -19.78 9.03 -2.73
N GLU A 217 -19.49 8.91 -1.43
CA GLU A 217 -19.63 10.00 -0.45
C GLU A 217 -18.66 11.14 -0.75
N ALA A 218 -17.42 10.83 -1.13
CA ALA A 218 -16.42 11.85 -1.46
C ALA A 218 -16.82 12.64 -2.72
N LEU A 219 -17.35 11.98 -3.76
CA LEU A 219 -17.78 12.66 -4.98
C LEU A 219 -19.03 13.50 -4.76
N ASP A 220 -19.91 13.13 -3.84
CA ASP A 220 -21.07 13.96 -3.50
C ASP A 220 -20.63 15.36 -2.99
N ILE A 221 -19.54 15.40 -2.23
CA ILE A 221 -18.96 16.64 -1.70
C ILE A 221 -18.09 17.36 -2.74
N ILE A 222 -17.23 16.63 -3.46
CA ILE A 222 -16.19 17.22 -4.33
C ILE A 222 -16.77 17.62 -5.69
N SER A 223 -17.59 16.77 -6.30
CA SER A 223 -18.13 16.97 -7.65
C SER A 223 -19.47 16.24 -7.80
N PRO A 224 -20.57 16.82 -7.31
CA PRO A 224 -21.88 16.16 -7.36
C PRO A 224 -22.34 15.92 -8.80
N ILE A 225 -21.92 16.75 -9.75
CA ILE A 225 -22.20 16.59 -11.18
C ILE A 225 -21.54 15.30 -11.71
N LEU A 226 -20.29 15.04 -11.32
CA LEU A 226 -19.60 13.82 -11.72
C LEU A 226 -20.23 12.58 -11.05
N ASN A 227 -20.61 12.70 -9.78
CA ASN A 227 -21.30 11.65 -9.03
C ASN A 227 -22.57 11.18 -9.77
N GLN A 228 -23.39 12.12 -10.25
CA GLN A 228 -24.63 11.82 -10.98
C GLN A 228 -24.43 11.11 -12.33
N ARG A 229 -23.24 11.21 -12.92
CA ARG A 229 -22.92 10.57 -14.21
C ARG A 229 -22.41 9.14 -14.05
N ILE A 230 -21.93 8.80 -12.87
CA ILE A 230 -21.43 7.46 -12.59
C ILE A 230 -22.63 6.55 -12.37
N ASP A 231 -22.75 5.52 -13.20
CA ASP A 231 -23.63 4.40 -12.89
C ASP A 231 -22.94 3.50 -11.87
N TRP A 232 -23.40 3.60 -10.62
CA TRP A 232 -22.78 2.91 -9.49
C TRP A 232 -22.88 1.39 -9.58
N VAL A 233 -23.89 0.84 -10.27
CA VAL A 233 -24.01 -0.61 -10.44
C VAL A 233 -22.92 -1.12 -11.37
N TRP A 234 -22.73 -0.46 -12.52
CA TRP A 234 -21.66 -0.80 -13.45
C TRP A 234 -20.27 -0.47 -12.91
N PHE A 235 -20.15 0.58 -12.09
CA PHE A 235 -18.92 0.88 -11.37
C PHE A 235 -18.54 -0.23 -10.38
N ILE A 236 -19.49 -0.67 -9.53
CA ILE A 236 -19.26 -1.80 -8.60
C ILE A 236 -18.89 -3.07 -9.38
N ALA A 237 -19.60 -3.38 -10.47
CA ALA A 237 -19.28 -4.54 -11.30
C ALA A 237 -17.85 -4.48 -11.85
N SER A 238 -17.40 -3.29 -12.26
CA SER A 238 -16.03 -3.04 -12.73
C SER A 238 -14.99 -3.20 -11.62
N GLN A 239 -15.31 -2.75 -10.41
CA GLN A 239 -14.44 -2.89 -9.24
C GLN A 239 -14.33 -4.35 -8.77
N VAL A 240 -15.42 -5.11 -8.81
CA VAL A 240 -15.42 -6.56 -8.52
C VAL A 240 -14.60 -7.31 -9.58
N ALA A 241 -14.75 -6.98 -10.86
CA ALA A 241 -13.93 -7.57 -11.93
C ALA A 241 -12.43 -7.32 -11.70
N PHE A 242 -12.06 -6.08 -11.34
CA PHE A 242 -10.69 -5.75 -10.94
C PHE A 242 -10.24 -6.59 -9.75
N GLY A 243 -11.00 -6.59 -8.65
CA GLY A 243 -10.61 -7.23 -7.39
C GLY A 243 -10.44 -8.74 -7.52
N LEU A 244 -11.34 -9.40 -8.26
CA LEU A 244 -11.27 -10.83 -8.52
C LEU A 244 -10.05 -11.20 -9.38
N VAL A 245 -9.81 -10.47 -10.47
CA VAL A 245 -8.69 -10.76 -11.38
C VAL A 245 -7.35 -10.42 -10.73
N CYS A 246 -7.24 -9.24 -10.11
CA CYS A 246 -6.06 -8.83 -9.35
C CYS A 246 -5.76 -9.86 -8.25
N GLY A 247 -6.76 -10.20 -7.44
CA GLY A 247 -6.65 -11.18 -6.37
C GLY A 247 -6.23 -12.57 -6.86
N TYR A 248 -6.77 -13.01 -8.00
CA TYR A 248 -6.41 -14.27 -8.63
C TYR A 248 -4.94 -14.28 -9.08
N ILE A 249 -4.50 -13.26 -9.82
CA ILE A 249 -3.11 -13.16 -10.32
C ILE A 249 -2.11 -13.07 -9.17
N VAL A 250 -2.39 -12.28 -8.13
CA VAL A 250 -1.52 -12.20 -6.97
C VAL A 250 -1.48 -13.55 -6.25
N ASN A 251 -2.64 -14.20 -6.04
CA ASN A 251 -2.69 -15.49 -5.35
C ASN A 251 -1.94 -16.60 -6.09
N LEU A 252 -1.84 -16.55 -7.42
CA LEU A 252 -1.00 -17.48 -8.19
C LEU A 252 0.51 -17.32 -7.91
N GLN A 253 0.94 -16.15 -7.44
CA GLN A 253 2.37 -15.84 -7.25
C GLN A 253 2.79 -15.73 -5.78
N VAL A 254 1.84 -15.78 -4.83
CA VAL A 254 2.12 -15.80 -3.40
C VAL A 254 2.45 -17.24 -2.96
N LYS A 255 3.74 -17.53 -2.85
CA LYS A 255 4.24 -18.83 -2.38
C LYS A 255 4.21 -19.02 -0.86
N VAL A 256 3.96 -17.96 -0.10
CA VAL A 256 4.00 -17.90 1.38
C VAL A 256 2.85 -18.66 2.08
N ARG A 257 1.94 -19.31 1.33
CA ARG A 257 0.73 -19.96 1.85
C ARG A 257 0.96 -21.40 2.33
N THR A 258 2.03 -21.66 3.07
CA THR A 258 2.14 -22.95 3.76
C THR A 258 0.98 -23.08 4.78
N PRO A 259 0.41 -24.28 4.99
CA PRO A 259 -0.63 -24.49 6.01
C PRO A 259 -0.20 -24.02 7.41
N GLN A 260 1.11 -24.04 7.67
CA GLN A 260 1.74 -23.58 8.90
C GLN A 260 1.68 -22.04 9.04
N PHE A 261 1.90 -21.27 7.96
CA PHE A 261 1.78 -19.79 8.00
C PHE A 261 0.32 -19.33 8.15
N GLN A 262 -0.63 -20.04 7.55
CA GLN A 262 -2.07 -19.73 7.69
C GLN A 262 -2.58 -19.94 9.13
N ALA A 263 -1.96 -20.86 9.88
CA ALA A 263 -2.30 -21.12 11.28
C ALA A 263 -1.81 -20.02 12.24
N LEU A 264 -0.90 -19.13 11.81
CA LEU A 264 -0.42 -18.03 12.65
C LEU A 264 -1.54 -17.02 12.95
N PRO A 265 -1.52 -16.35 14.12
CA PRO A 265 -2.41 -15.22 14.39
C PRO A 265 -2.24 -14.09 13.36
N PHE A 266 -3.29 -13.28 13.15
CA PHE A 266 -3.24 -12.15 12.22
C PHE A 266 -2.10 -11.17 12.56
N SER A 267 -1.88 -10.87 13.84
CA SER A 267 -0.81 -9.96 14.30
C SER A 267 0.57 -10.38 13.80
N VAL A 268 0.87 -11.68 13.92
CA VAL A 268 2.14 -12.25 13.46
C VAL A 268 2.27 -12.18 11.93
N ARG A 269 1.19 -12.43 11.19
CA ARG A 269 1.20 -12.31 9.72
C ARG A 269 1.30 -10.86 9.23
N ALA A 270 0.76 -9.92 10.01
CA ALA A 270 0.78 -8.49 9.71
C ALA A 270 2.10 -7.82 10.14
N GLY A 271 3.04 -8.55 10.75
CA GLY A 271 4.28 -7.98 11.28
C GLY A 271 4.06 -7.06 12.48
N ILE A 272 2.91 -7.17 13.16
CA ILE A 272 2.64 -6.44 14.39
C ILE A 272 3.35 -7.19 15.51
N GLN A 273 4.51 -6.68 15.94
CA GLN A 273 5.12 -7.10 17.20
C GLN A 273 4.11 -6.85 18.33
N SER A 274 3.56 -7.92 18.89
CA SER A 274 3.09 -7.86 20.27
C SER A 274 4.32 -7.85 21.17
N ASP A 275 4.26 -7.16 22.32
CA ASP A 275 5.25 -7.19 23.42
C ASP A 275 5.45 -8.58 24.06
N SER A 276 5.18 -9.66 23.32
CA SER A 276 5.66 -10.98 23.66
C SER A 276 7.17 -11.00 23.48
N SER A 277 7.88 -10.78 24.59
CA SER A 277 9.33 -10.85 24.69
C SER A 277 9.88 -12.12 24.02
N THR A 278 10.54 -11.93 22.88
CA THR A 278 11.39 -12.96 22.29
C THR A 278 12.65 -13.03 23.14
N THR A 279 12.69 -13.95 24.10
CA THR A 279 13.88 -14.16 24.93
C THR A 279 15.01 -14.64 24.03
N LYS A 280 16.12 -13.89 24.02
CA LYS A 280 17.39 -14.25 23.39
C LYS A 280 17.93 -15.53 24.02
N ASP A 281 18.02 -16.60 23.24
CA ASP A 281 18.95 -17.70 23.48
C ASP A 281 19.61 -18.06 22.14
N ASP A 282 20.55 -17.20 21.72
CA ASP A 282 21.60 -17.54 20.73
C ASP A 282 22.95 -17.21 21.40
N ALA A 283 23.29 -17.92 22.47
CA ALA A 283 24.65 -17.99 23.01
C ALA A 283 24.77 -19.17 23.98
N GLN A 284 24.81 -20.40 23.44
CA GLN A 284 25.64 -21.51 23.89
C GLN A 284 25.50 -22.72 22.96
#